data_AF-A0A0R2TVQ2-F1
#
_entry.id   AF-A0A0R2TVQ2-F1
#
_cell.length_a   1.000
_cell.length_b   1.000
_cell.length_c   1.000
_cell.angle_alpha   90.00
_cell.angle_beta   90.00
_cell.angle_gamma   90.00
#
_symmetry.space_group_name_H-M   'P 1'
#
loop_
_entity.id
_entity.type
_entity.pdbx_description
1 polymer ?
#
loop_
_entity_poly.entity_id
_entity_poly.type
_entity_poly.pdbx_seq_one_letter_code
_entity_poly.pdbx_strand_id
1 'polypeptide(L)'
;QAQLGRTPRDVSAIAHRCACGAPDVVETPPRLADGEPFPTFYYATCPRLTGAISTLESTGIMAKMNERLSTDPQLAGDYQAAHIDYEAARSALAKELNIDVPEIAGITAGGMPDRVKCLHSLVAHSLAAGVDVNPLGDEALIELAQWWQSKPCSEISNLIDGDN
;
A
#
# COMPACT_ATOMS: atom_id res chain seq x y z
N GLN A 1 -10.66 -6.24 11.29
CA GLN A 1 -10.33 -6.54 12.71
C GLN A 1 -9.57 -7.86 12.84
N ALA A 2 -10.17 -9.00 12.48
CA ALA A 2 -9.52 -10.31 12.58
C ALA A 2 -8.09 -10.38 11.99
N GLN A 3 -7.88 -9.88 10.77
CA GLN A 3 -6.56 -9.87 10.10
C GLN A 3 -5.52 -8.98 10.78
N LEU A 4 -5.94 -7.89 11.44
CA LEU A 4 -5.04 -6.91 12.06
C LEU A 4 -4.75 -7.20 13.53
N GLY A 5 -5.53 -8.09 14.17
CA GLY A 5 -5.50 -8.29 15.63
C GLY A 5 -5.92 -7.07 16.46
N ARG A 6 -6.38 -6.00 15.80
CA ARG A 6 -6.80 -4.72 16.39
C ARG A 6 -7.92 -4.08 15.58
N THR A 7 -8.53 -3.02 16.13
CA THR A 7 -9.43 -2.15 15.34
C THR A 7 -8.63 -1.47 14.22
N PRO A 8 -9.05 -1.62 12.95
CA PRO A 8 -8.47 -0.87 11.83
C PRO A 8 -8.54 0.63 12.12
N ARG A 9 -7.49 1.36 11.72
CA ARG A 9 -7.51 2.83 11.73
C ARG A 9 -8.48 3.25 10.62
N ASP A 10 -9.57 3.91 11.01
CA ASP A 10 -10.70 4.37 10.20
C ASP A 10 -10.67 3.91 8.74
N VAL A 11 -11.47 2.89 8.45
CA VAL A 11 -11.58 2.33 7.11
C VAL A 11 -12.75 2.99 6.39
N SER A 12 -12.47 3.61 5.26
CA SER A 12 -13.49 4.17 4.36
C SER A 12 -14.07 3.10 3.45
N ALA A 13 -13.19 2.31 2.82
CA ALA A 13 -13.59 1.28 1.86
C ALA A 13 -12.57 0.13 1.78
N ILE A 14 -12.96 -0.96 1.12
CA ILE A 14 -12.05 -2.04 0.73
C ILE A 14 -11.57 -1.72 -0.68
N ALA A 15 -10.28 -1.42 -0.81
CA ALA A 15 -9.67 -1.01 -2.08
C ALA A 15 -9.36 -2.21 -2.97
N HIS A 16 -8.98 -3.35 -2.36
CA HIS A 16 -8.68 -4.58 -3.08
C HIS A 16 -9.05 -5.81 -2.24
N ARG A 17 -9.35 -6.90 -2.94
CA ARG A 17 -9.59 -8.22 -2.35
C ARG A 17 -8.64 -9.22 -2.98
N CYS A 18 -7.98 -9.99 -2.11
CA CYS A 18 -7.16 -11.12 -2.51
C CYS A 18 -8.00 -12.16 -3.28
N ALA A 19 -7.36 -13.00 -4.09
CA ALA A 19 -8.00 -14.11 -4.81
C ALA A 19 -8.80 -15.07 -3.91
N CYS A 20 -8.48 -15.15 -2.61
CA CYS A 20 -9.28 -15.90 -1.63
C CYS A 20 -10.57 -15.18 -1.16
N GLY A 21 -10.88 -14.00 -1.69
CA GLY A 21 -12.06 -13.19 -1.39
C GLY A 21 -11.94 -12.25 -0.18
N ALA A 22 -10.94 -12.46 0.67
CA ALA A 22 -10.71 -11.61 1.84
C ALA A 22 -10.13 -10.23 1.44
N PRO A 23 -10.45 -9.15 2.19
CA PRO A 23 -9.77 -7.87 2.00
C PRO A 23 -8.28 -8.03 2.24
N ASP A 24 -7.47 -7.37 1.42
CA ASP A 24 -6.02 -7.28 1.62
C ASP A 24 -5.51 -5.85 1.51
N VAL A 25 -6.29 -4.92 0.93
CA VAL A 25 -6.04 -3.48 0.97
C VAL A 25 -7.33 -2.72 1.30
N VAL A 26 -7.21 -1.71 2.15
CA VAL A 26 -8.29 -0.78 2.51
C VAL A 26 -7.90 0.66 2.21
N GLU A 27 -8.90 1.51 2.07
CA GLU A 27 -8.78 2.96 2.03
C GLU A 27 -9.04 3.55 3.41
N THR A 28 -8.31 4.59 3.78
CA THR A 28 -8.50 5.33 5.04
C THR A 28 -8.65 6.83 4.78
N PRO A 29 -9.48 7.55 5.55
CA PRO A 29 -9.57 9.01 5.43
C PRO A 29 -8.20 9.68 5.64
N PRO A 30 -7.96 10.86 5.01
CA PRO A 30 -6.71 11.61 5.17
C PRO A 30 -6.51 12.20 6.58
N ARG A 31 -7.55 12.18 7.41
CA ARG A 31 -7.51 12.51 8.83
C ARG A 31 -8.36 11.50 9.59
N LEU A 32 -7.80 10.93 10.65
CA LEU A 32 -8.49 9.96 11.50
C LEU A 32 -9.51 10.68 12.41
N ALA A 33 -10.41 9.91 13.00
CA ALA A 33 -11.48 10.35 13.90
C ALA A 33 -10.96 10.96 15.19
N ASP A 34 -9.73 10.64 15.59
CA ASP A 34 -9.02 11.30 16.70
C ASP A 34 -8.34 12.63 16.29
N GLY A 35 -8.45 13.02 15.02
CA GLY A 35 -7.92 14.25 14.45
C GLY A 35 -6.51 14.13 13.85
N GLU A 36 -5.84 12.99 14.00
CA GLU A 36 -4.48 12.78 13.49
C GLU A 36 -4.45 12.84 11.94
N PRO A 37 -3.61 13.70 11.32
CA PRO A 37 -3.34 13.62 9.88
C PRO A 37 -2.76 12.26 9.51
N PHE A 38 -3.33 11.61 8.51
CA PHE A 38 -2.90 10.26 8.11
C PHE A 38 -2.56 10.22 6.61
N PRO A 39 -1.27 10.30 6.25
CA PRO A 39 -0.86 10.37 4.85
C PRO A 39 -1.04 9.05 4.08
N THR A 40 -1.16 7.94 4.80
CA THR A 40 -1.42 6.62 4.18
C THR A 40 -2.90 6.53 3.84
N PHE A 41 -3.20 6.34 2.57
CA PHE A 41 -4.55 6.22 2.00
C PHE A 41 -4.84 4.75 1.76
N TYR A 42 -3.95 4.05 1.05
CA TYR A 42 -4.01 2.60 0.86
C TYR A 42 -3.21 1.86 1.93
N TYR A 43 -3.89 0.99 2.67
CA TYR A 43 -3.32 0.23 3.77
C TYR A 43 -3.48 -1.27 3.56
N ALA A 44 -2.37 -2.01 3.49
CA ALA A 44 -2.40 -3.46 3.42
C ALA A 44 -2.85 -4.06 4.76
N THR A 45 -3.88 -4.89 4.72
CA THR A 45 -4.49 -5.52 5.90
C THR A 45 -4.22 -7.00 6.01
N CYS A 46 -3.87 -7.66 4.91
CA CYS A 46 -3.57 -9.09 4.90
C CYS A 46 -2.19 -9.34 5.53
N PRO A 47 -2.10 -10.02 6.69
CA PRO A 47 -0.82 -10.28 7.37
C PRO A 47 0.14 -11.13 6.55
N ARG A 48 -0.37 -12.00 5.67
CA ARG A 48 0.45 -12.80 4.75
C ARG A 48 1.08 -11.94 3.67
N LEU A 49 0.31 -11.01 3.11
CA LEU A 49 0.80 -10.02 2.16
C LEU A 49 1.85 -9.13 2.82
N THR A 50 1.56 -8.57 4.00
CA THR A 50 2.53 -7.73 4.72
C THR A 50 3.79 -8.50 5.12
N GLY A 51 3.65 -9.78 5.50
CA GLY A 51 4.78 -10.66 5.76
C GLY A 51 5.66 -10.87 4.53
N ALA A 52 5.06 -11.22 3.39
CA ALA A 52 5.78 -11.39 2.13
C ALA A 52 6.48 -10.09 1.67
N ILE A 53 5.80 -8.94 1.81
CA ILE A 53 6.40 -7.63 1.54
C ILE A 53 7.58 -7.36 2.46
N SER A 54 7.46 -7.62 3.76
CA SER A 54 8.56 -7.43 4.72
C SER A 54 9.78 -8.30 4.39
N THR A 55 9.56 -9.55 3.96
CA THR A 55 10.63 -10.42 3.47
C THR A 55 11.30 -9.81 2.23
N LEU A 56 10.51 -9.33 1.26
CA LEU A 56 11.02 -8.70 0.05
C LEU A 56 11.82 -7.42 0.35
N GLU A 57 11.34 -6.57 1.26
CA GLU A 57 12.04 -5.35 1.71
C GLU A 57 13.45 -5.67 2.25
N SER A 58 13.63 -6.84 2.87
CA SER A 58 14.91 -7.28 3.44
C SER A 58 15.94 -7.75 2.40
N THR A 59 15.54 -7.92 1.13
CA THR A 59 16.44 -8.37 0.04
C THR A 59 17.36 -7.26 -0.51
N GLY A 60 17.13 -6.01 -0.11
CA GLY A 60 17.84 -4.84 -0.63
C GLY A 60 17.27 -4.29 -1.94
N ILE A 61 16.13 -4.83 -2.43
CA ILE A 61 15.48 -4.36 -3.67
C ILE A 61 15.17 -2.85 -3.65
N MET A 62 14.76 -2.30 -2.50
CA MET A 62 14.46 -0.87 -2.39
C MET A 62 15.68 0.02 -2.67
N ALA A 63 16.90 -0.41 -2.34
CA ALA A 63 18.10 0.34 -2.65
C ALA A 63 18.32 0.43 -4.18
N LYS A 64 18.10 -0.69 -4.89
CA LYS A 64 18.17 -0.76 -6.36
C LYS A 64 17.09 0.10 -7.02
N MET A 65 15.87 0.07 -6.48
CA MET A 65 14.76 0.92 -6.95
C MET A 65 15.09 2.42 -6.80
N ASN A 66 15.64 2.81 -5.64
CA ASN A 66 16.07 4.20 -5.41
C ASN A 66 17.22 4.64 -6.35
N GLU A 67 18.19 3.77 -6.59
CA GLU A 67 19.26 4.03 -7.57
C GLU A 67 18.70 4.26 -8.97
N ARG A 68 17.77 3.42 -9.41
CA ARG A 68 17.06 3.58 -10.70
C ARG A 68 16.27 4.88 -10.75
N LEU A 69 15.53 5.25 -9.71
CA LEU A 69 14.80 6.52 -9.66
C LEU A 69 15.71 7.73 -9.89
N SER A 70 16.96 7.67 -9.42
CA SER A 70 17.93 8.76 -9.62
C SER A 70 18.59 8.80 -11.01
N THR A 71 18.47 7.73 -11.80
CA THR A 71 19.25 7.55 -13.04
C THR A 71 18.39 7.30 -14.28
N ASP A 72 17.12 6.93 -14.10
CA ASP A 72 16.15 6.66 -15.16
C ASP A 72 15.04 7.72 -15.14
N PRO A 73 15.08 8.72 -16.05
CA PRO A 73 14.07 9.77 -16.12
C PRO A 73 12.68 9.25 -16.49
N GLN A 74 12.58 8.14 -17.23
CA GLN A 74 11.29 7.57 -17.61
C GLN A 74 10.62 6.96 -16.37
N LEU A 75 11.35 6.13 -15.63
CA LEU A 75 10.86 5.57 -14.37
C LEU A 75 10.47 6.67 -13.37
N ALA A 76 11.29 7.72 -13.24
CA ALA A 76 10.98 8.85 -12.37
C ALA A 76 9.69 9.58 -12.80
N GLY A 77 9.48 9.76 -14.10
CA GLY A 77 8.24 10.33 -14.64
C GLY A 77 7.01 9.46 -14.37
N ASP A 78 7.12 8.16 -14.57
CA ASP A 78 6.02 7.21 -14.33
C ASP A 78 5.69 7.11 -12.83
N TYR A 79 6.71 7.13 -11.97
CA TYR A 79 6.51 7.13 -10.51
C TYR A 79 5.96 8.47 -9.99
N GLN A 80 6.28 9.59 -10.65
CA GLN A 80 5.62 10.88 -10.42
C GLN A 80 4.15 10.86 -10.86
N ALA A 81 3.81 10.17 -11.95
CA ALA A 81 2.41 9.99 -12.34
C ALA A 81 1.65 9.17 -11.28
N ALA A 82 2.26 8.09 -10.77
CA ALA A 82 1.70 7.29 -9.67
C ALA A 82 1.45 8.13 -8.40
N HIS A 83 2.37 9.05 -8.07
CA HIS A 83 2.20 9.99 -6.97
C HIS A 83 0.95 10.87 -7.15
N ILE A 84 0.76 11.42 -8.34
CA ILE A 84 -0.37 12.30 -8.67
C ILE A 84 -1.69 11.52 -8.62
N ASP A 85 -1.72 10.30 -9.15
CA ASP A 85 -2.89 9.42 -9.09
C ASP A 85 -3.32 9.14 -7.65
N TYR A 86 -2.35 8.75 -6.81
CA TYR A 86 -2.57 8.51 -5.39
C TYR A 86 -3.15 9.75 -4.68
N GLU A 87 -2.57 10.93 -4.92
CA GLU A 87 -3.04 12.17 -4.32
C GLU A 87 -4.45 12.52 -4.79
N ALA A 88 -4.74 12.35 -6.08
CA ALA A 88 -6.06 12.57 -6.65
C ALA A 88 -7.13 11.68 -6.01
N ALA A 89 -6.85 10.38 -5.84
CA ALA A 89 -7.76 9.44 -5.20
C ALA A 89 -8.04 9.81 -3.74
N ARG A 90 -6.99 10.13 -2.96
CA ARG A 90 -7.13 10.58 -1.57
C ARG A 90 -7.90 11.90 -1.48
N SER A 91 -7.61 12.86 -2.35
CA SER A 91 -8.32 14.15 -2.40
C SER A 91 -9.79 14.00 -2.81
N ALA A 92 -10.14 13.01 -3.62
CA ALA A 92 -11.53 12.72 -3.94
C ALA A 92 -12.30 12.29 -2.68
N LEU A 93 -11.76 11.34 -1.91
CA LEU A 93 -12.38 10.94 -0.64
C LEU A 93 -12.43 12.11 0.37
N ALA A 94 -11.36 12.90 0.46
CA ALA A 94 -11.31 14.07 1.34
C ALA A 94 -12.47 15.04 1.07
N LYS A 95 -12.77 15.30 -0.21
CA LYS A 95 -13.89 16.15 -0.62
C LYS A 95 -15.24 15.52 -0.28
N GLU A 96 -15.41 14.22 -0.51
CA GLU A 96 -16.65 13.50 -0.16
C GLU A 96 -16.94 13.59 1.35
N LEU A 97 -15.91 13.44 2.17
CA LEU A 97 -16.01 13.52 3.63
C LEU A 97 -15.98 14.96 4.17
N ASN A 98 -15.79 15.97 3.31
CA ASN A 98 -15.61 17.37 3.68
C ASN A 98 -14.48 17.58 4.73
N ILE A 99 -13.34 16.94 4.50
CA ILE A 99 -12.15 16.98 5.36
C ILE A 99 -11.03 17.74 4.63
N ASP A 100 -10.44 18.74 5.30
CA ASP A 100 -9.23 19.41 4.84
C ASP A 100 -8.01 19.00 5.69
N VAL A 101 -6.89 18.71 5.03
CA VAL A 101 -5.65 18.20 5.66
C VAL A 101 -4.41 18.78 4.96
N PRO A 102 -4.16 20.10 5.08
CA PRO A 102 -2.99 20.74 4.46
C PRO A 102 -1.65 20.18 4.97
N GLU A 103 -1.61 19.55 6.15
CA GLU A 103 -0.40 18.98 6.75
C GLU A 103 0.24 17.86 5.91
N ILE A 104 -0.52 17.23 5.01
CA ILE A 104 -0.06 16.09 4.19
C ILE A 104 -0.10 16.39 2.68
N ALA A 105 -0.30 17.65 2.29
CA ALA A 105 -0.28 18.07 0.88
C ALA A 105 1.06 17.69 0.23
N GLY A 106 1.01 17.05 -0.94
CA GLY A 106 2.21 16.54 -1.63
C GLY A 106 2.93 15.38 -0.92
N ILE A 107 2.40 14.86 0.20
CA ILE A 107 2.97 13.69 0.89
C ILE A 107 2.12 12.47 0.55
N THR A 108 2.73 11.43 -0.02
CA THR A 108 2.02 10.22 -0.46
C THR A 108 2.73 8.93 -0.02
N ALA A 109 2.17 7.80 -0.41
CA ALA A 109 2.60 6.46 -0.03
C ALA A 109 4.09 6.19 -0.33
N GLY A 110 4.72 5.37 0.50
CA GLY A 110 5.99 4.73 0.14
C GLY A 110 7.18 5.67 -0.10
N GLY A 111 7.06 6.97 0.17
CA GLY A 111 8.14 7.94 -0.11
C GLY A 111 8.10 8.53 -1.53
N MET A 112 7.03 8.26 -2.29
CA MET A 112 6.75 8.90 -3.57
C MET A 112 6.78 10.44 -3.46
N PRO A 113 7.21 11.13 -4.53
CA PRO A 113 7.69 10.58 -5.81
C PRO A 113 9.20 10.34 -5.85
N ASP A 114 9.96 10.77 -4.85
CA ASP A 114 11.43 10.87 -5.00
C ASP A 114 12.19 9.61 -4.55
N ARG A 115 11.54 8.75 -3.76
CA ARG A 115 12.18 7.58 -3.17
C ARG A 115 11.21 6.44 -2.86
N VAL A 116 11.80 5.28 -2.59
CA VAL A 116 11.12 4.12 -1.99
C VAL A 116 11.58 4.00 -0.54
N LYS A 117 10.70 4.37 0.40
CA LYS A 117 10.87 4.23 1.85
C LYS A 117 10.33 2.89 2.38
N CYS A 118 9.27 2.38 1.76
CA CYS A 118 8.64 1.09 2.07
C CYS A 118 7.82 0.61 0.87
N LEU A 119 7.80 -0.70 0.65
CA LEU A 119 7.02 -1.37 -0.39
C LEU A 119 5.56 -1.58 0.03
N HIS A 120 5.27 -1.64 1.33
CA HIS A 120 3.92 -1.86 1.85
C HIS A 120 2.87 -0.94 1.20
N SER A 121 3.15 0.35 1.15
CA SER A 121 2.22 1.32 0.56
C SER A 121 2.25 1.33 -0.97
N LEU A 122 3.38 0.96 -1.61
CA LEU A 122 3.45 0.91 -3.08
C LEU A 122 2.69 -0.31 -3.62
N VAL A 123 2.85 -1.46 -2.99
CA VAL A 123 2.09 -2.68 -3.29
C VAL A 123 0.61 -2.45 -3.01
N ALA A 124 0.25 -1.85 -1.88
CA ALA A 124 -1.14 -1.50 -1.58
C ALA A 124 -1.75 -0.55 -2.63
N HIS A 125 -0.98 0.45 -3.07
CA HIS A 125 -1.42 1.35 -4.14
C HIS A 125 -1.65 0.61 -5.46
N SER A 126 -0.70 -0.25 -5.87
CA SER A 126 -0.78 -0.99 -7.14
C SER A 126 -1.97 -1.96 -7.17
N LEU A 127 -2.22 -2.65 -6.06
CA LEU A 127 -3.39 -3.53 -5.93
C LEU A 127 -4.73 -2.76 -6.02
N ALA A 128 -4.77 -1.52 -5.50
CA ALA A 128 -5.98 -0.71 -5.50
C ALA A 128 -6.23 0.00 -6.84
N ALA A 129 -5.19 0.62 -7.41
CA ALA A 129 -5.30 1.43 -8.62
C ALA A 129 -5.24 0.59 -9.91
N GLY A 130 -4.63 -0.59 -9.84
CA GLY A 130 -4.45 -1.50 -10.97
C GLY A 130 -3.02 -1.50 -11.52
N VAL A 131 -2.78 -2.48 -12.39
CA VAL A 131 -1.50 -2.69 -13.08
C VAL A 131 -1.16 -1.48 -13.94
N ASP A 132 0.13 -1.18 -14.04
CA ASP A 132 0.75 -0.09 -14.80
C ASP A 132 0.52 1.32 -14.20
N VAL A 133 -0.14 1.43 -13.03
CA VAL A 133 -0.30 2.72 -12.34
C VAL A 133 0.91 3.07 -11.49
N ASN A 134 1.51 2.08 -10.80
CA ASN A 134 2.66 2.32 -9.93
C ASN A 134 3.78 1.33 -10.27
N PRO A 135 4.74 1.72 -11.12
CA PRO A 135 5.68 0.78 -11.71
C PRO A 135 6.54 0.03 -10.68
N LEU A 136 6.90 0.67 -9.57
CA LEU A 136 7.70 0.04 -8.51
C LEU A 136 6.86 -0.82 -7.57
N GLY A 137 5.59 -0.50 -7.39
CA GLY A 137 4.67 -1.37 -6.66
C GLY A 137 4.27 -2.60 -7.49
N ASP A 138 4.13 -2.46 -8.81
CA ASP A 138 3.92 -3.56 -9.75
C ASP A 138 5.14 -4.48 -9.83
N GLU A 139 6.34 -3.92 -9.93
CA GLU A 139 7.59 -4.69 -9.85
C GLU A 139 7.66 -5.48 -8.54
N ALA A 140 7.35 -4.85 -7.41
CA ALA A 140 7.30 -5.54 -6.13
C ALA A 140 6.25 -6.67 -6.11
N LEU A 141 5.06 -6.43 -6.65
CA LEU A 141 4.00 -7.45 -6.74
C LEU A 141 4.43 -8.69 -7.55
N ILE A 142 5.18 -8.50 -8.64
CA ILE A 142 5.71 -9.60 -9.46
C ILE A 142 6.74 -10.43 -8.69
N GLU A 143 7.57 -9.78 -7.87
CA GLU A 143 8.61 -10.42 -7.06
C GLU A 143 8.05 -11.15 -5.82
N LEU A 144 6.84 -10.81 -5.38
CA LEU A 144 6.21 -11.50 -4.26
C LEU A 144 5.89 -12.95 -4.64
N ALA A 145 6.26 -13.88 -3.74
CA ALA A 145 5.70 -15.22 -3.78
C ALA A 145 4.17 -15.16 -3.78
N GLN A 146 3.51 -16.14 -4.38
CA GLN A 146 2.05 -16.23 -4.46
C GLN A 146 1.43 -16.46 -3.07
N TRP A 147 1.37 -15.41 -2.25
CA TRP A 147 1.06 -15.44 -0.82
C TRP A 147 -0.34 -15.99 -0.53
N TRP A 148 -1.20 -15.98 -1.54
CA TRP A 148 -2.58 -16.47 -1.48
C TRP A 148 -2.72 -17.98 -1.69
N GLN A 149 -1.72 -18.68 -2.24
CA GLN A 149 -1.91 -20.06 -2.69
C GLN A 149 -1.90 -21.10 -1.58
N SER A 150 -1.07 -20.92 -0.56
CA SER A 150 -0.89 -21.99 0.42
C SER A 150 -2.00 -22.06 1.46
N LYS A 151 -2.68 -20.95 1.80
CA LYS A 151 -3.79 -20.89 2.78
C LYS A 151 -4.65 -19.60 2.64
N PRO A 152 -5.98 -19.62 2.85
CA PRO A 152 -6.83 -18.44 2.74
C PRO A 152 -6.46 -17.32 3.74
N CYS A 153 -6.56 -16.06 3.31
CA CYS A 153 -6.26 -14.88 4.15
C CYS A 153 -7.35 -14.58 5.21
N SER A 154 -8.49 -15.28 5.13
CA SER A 154 -9.64 -15.13 6.04
C SER A 154 -9.54 -15.98 7.31
N GLU A 155 -8.69 -16.99 7.31
CA GLU A 155 -8.54 -17.94 8.42
C GLU A 155 -7.51 -17.43 9.43
N ILE A 156 -7.97 -17.11 10.65
CA ILE A 156 -7.15 -16.52 11.72
C ILE A 156 -6.04 -17.49 12.16
N SER A 157 -6.27 -18.80 12.14
CA SER A 157 -5.27 -19.82 12.47
C SER A 157 -4.02 -19.73 11.60
N ASN A 158 -4.16 -19.27 10.36
CA ASN A 158 -3.04 -19.06 9.44
C ASN A 158 -2.17 -17.84 9.78
N LEU A 159 -2.53 -17.09 10.84
CA LEU A 159 -1.85 -15.87 11.28
C LEU A 159 -1.02 -16.09 12.56
N ILE A 160 -1.21 -17.23 13.23
CA ILE A 160 -0.65 -17.53 14.55
C ILE A 160 0.44 -18.62 14.45
N ASP A 161 0.38 -19.45 13.42
CA ASP A 161 1.42 -20.44 13.14
C ASP A 161 2.47 -19.80 12.23
N GLY A 162 3.61 -19.42 12.81
CA GLY A 162 4.84 -19.24 12.04
C GLY A 162 5.16 -20.54 11.30
N ASP A 163 5.49 -20.43 10.02
CA ASP A 163 6.04 -21.56 9.27
C ASP A 163 7.23 -22.14 10.07
N ASN A 164 7.05 -23.37 10.56
CA ASN A 164 8.11 -24.23 11.09
C ASN A 164 8.92 -24.81 9.91
#